data_AF-A0A0D2QLI2-F1
#
_entry.id   AF-A0A0D2QLI2-F1
#
_cell.length_a   1.000
_cell.length_b   1.000
_cell.length_c   1.000
_cell.angle_alpha   90.00
_cell.angle_beta   90.00
_cell.angle_gamma   90.00
#
_symmetry.space_group_name_H-M   'P 1'
#
loop_
_entity.id
_entity.type
_entity.pdbx_description
1 polymer ?
#
loop_
_entity_poly.entity_id
_entity_poly.type
_entity_poly.pdbx_seq_one_letter_code
_entity_poly.pdbx_strand_id
1 'polypeptide(L)'
;MRQPYNYNHQVHQSQRSAFAALFLVLLPIFFPNLFAPLGRASPSLFSEWNAPKPRHLSLLEVALHWKTPIKQLFDLWSPLPNQGWKPCIDSADTPSLPERSQGYIQVFLDGGLNQQRMGICDAVAVAKILNATLVIPHLEVNPVWQDSSSFTDIFDVDHFINVLRDEVSIVKELPTEYSWSSREYYATGIRATRIKTAPVHASADWYLENVLPVMQSYGIAAISPFSHRLAFDKLPVEIQHLRCKVNFEALAFVPRIRLIGETLVNRLRDPSGKLQASGTAVLRERTDDTEKERAGKFVVLHLRFDKDMAAHSACDFGGGKAEKLALAKYRQVLWQGRVLNSQFTDHELRNQGRCPLTPEEIGLLLTALGFNNNTHLYLASHKVYGGEARISTLRTMFPLMEDKKSLASAIELAEVEGKASLMAAVDYYVSLKSDIFISASPGNMHNALLGHRAYLNLKTIRPNMLLLGPLFLNKTIEWSEFQHAVINGHKNRQGQMRLRKEKQSIYTYPAPDCMCRA
;
A
#
# COMPACT_ATOMS: atom_id res chain seq x y z
N MET A 1 75.30 33.03 15.36
CA MET A 1 74.24 32.17 15.96
C MET A 1 73.09 32.01 14.97
N ARG A 2 72.99 30.85 14.31
CA ARG A 2 71.76 30.36 13.66
C ARG A 2 71.74 28.84 13.87
N GLN A 3 70.75 28.36 14.63
CA GLN A 3 70.47 26.93 14.82
C GLN A 3 69.83 26.35 13.54
N PRO A 4 70.09 25.07 13.21
CA PRO A 4 69.38 24.40 12.13
C PRO A 4 68.03 23.85 12.59
N TYR A 5 67.00 24.07 11.76
CA TYR A 5 65.63 23.60 11.95
C TYR A 5 65.52 22.08 11.76
N ASN A 6 64.73 21.47 12.64
CA ASN A 6 64.56 20.03 12.82
C ASN A 6 63.58 19.45 11.77
N TYR A 7 64.09 18.96 10.63
CA TYR A 7 63.29 18.47 9.50
C TYR A 7 62.77 17.03 9.66
N ASN A 8 63.22 16.30 10.70
CA ASN A 8 62.95 14.86 10.85
C ASN A 8 61.66 14.49 11.58
N HIS A 9 60.96 15.45 12.22
CA HIS A 9 59.77 15.12 13.01
C HIS A 9 58.45 15.08 12.21
N GLN A 10 58.36 15.82 11.10
CA GLN A 10 57.14 15.90 10.27
C GLN A 10 56.96 14.70 9.32
N VAL A 11 58.06 14.08 8.86
CA VAL A 11 57.99 12.96 7.90
C VAL A 11 57.49 11.68 8.57
N HIS A 12 57.87 11.43 9.83
CA HIS A 12 57.41 10.24 10.57
C HIS A 12 55.95 10.31 11.01
N GLN A 13 55.40 11.50 11.23
CA GLN A 13 53.99 11.66 11.59
C GLN A 13 53.08 11.45 10.38
N SER A 14 53.47 12.01 9.22
CA SER A 14 52.78 11.81 7.93
C SER A 14 52.72 10.34 7.51
N GLN A 15 53.84 9.61 7.63
CA GLN A 15 53.89 8.18 7.33
C GLN A 15 53.02 7.34 8.26
N ARG A 16 53.00 7.63 9.57
CA ARG A 16 52.14 6.92 10.54
C ARG A 16 50.64 7.11 10.26
N SER A 17 50.22 8.31 9.87
CA SER A 17 48.84 8.57 9.43
C SER A 17 48.48 7.88 8.11
N ALA A 18 49.43 7.79 7.18
CA ALA A 18 49.21 7.08 5.91
C ALA A 18 49.08 5.55 6.12
N PHE A 19 49.90 4.96 7.00
CA PHE A 19 49.78 3.53 7.33
C PHE A 19 48.52 3.23 8.15
N ALA A 20 48.09 4.12 9.06
CA ALA A 20 46.83 3.95 9.78
C ALA A 20 45.60 4.02 8.86
N ALA A 21 45.61 4.93 7.87
CA ALA A 21 44.56 5.01 6.85
C ALA A 21 44.55 3.78 5.94
N LEU A 22 45.73 3.28 5.54
CA LEU A 22 45.84 2.06 4.73
C LEU A 22 45.33 0.83 5.50
N PHE A 23 45.61 0.75 6.81
CA PHE A 23 45.15 -0.34 7.67
C PHE A 23 43.63 -0.32 7.86
N LEU A 24 43.01 0.86 7.96
CA LEU A 24 41.54 1.01 7.99
C LEU A 24 40.86 0.60 6.67
N VAL A 25 41.51 0.87 5.53
CA VAL A 25 41.00 0.49 4.20
C VAL A 25 41.14 -1.01 3.94
N LEU A 26 42.18 -1.66 4.49
CA LEU A 26 42.46 -3.08 4.28
C LEU A 26 41.87 -4.01 5.37
N LEU A 27 41.44 -3.46 6.51
CA LEU A 27 40.79 -4.20 7.60
C LEU A 27 39.64 -5.15 7.15
N PRO A 28 38.77 -4.77 6.19
CA PRO A 28 37.68 -5.63 5.72
C PRO A 28 38.15 -6.87 4.95
N ILE A 29 39.38 -6.85 4.42
CA ILE A 29 39.95 -7.94 3.61
C ILE A 29 40.51 -9.05 4.52
N PHE A 30 41.06 -8.69 5.68
CA PHE A 30 41.69 -9.63 6.61
C PHE A 30 40.73 -10.19 7.68
N PHE A 31 39.59 -9.52 7.92
CA PHE A 31 38.57 -9.96 8.90
C PHE A 31 37.15 -10.01 8.30
N PRO A 32 36.89 -10.86 7.29
CA PRO A 32 35.60 -10.90 6.59
C PRO A 32 34.42 -11.25 7.52
N ASN A 33 34.66 -11.97 8.62
CA ASN A 33 33.63 -12.39 9.56
C ASN A 33 33.16 -11.29 10.54
N LEU A 34 33.96 -10.24 10.75
CA LEU A 34 33.57 -9.08 11.57
C LEU A 34 32.66 -8.10 10.81
N PHE A 35 32.70 -8.14 9.47
CA PHE A 35 31.90 -7.29 8.58
C PHE A 35 30.86 -8.07 7.75
N ALA A 36 30.75 -9.37 7.95
CA ALA A 36 29.74 -10.24 7.33
C ALA A 36 28.27 -9.77 7.51
N PRO A 37 27.87 -9.06 8.58
CA PRO A 37 26.50 -8.54 8.66
C PRO A 37 26.26 -7.30 7.77
N LEU A 38 27.30 -6.65 7.25
CA LEU A 38 27.21 -5.41 6.46
C LEU A 38 27.37 -5.64 4.94
N GLY A 39 27.68 -6.88 4.53
CA GLY A 39 27.92 -7.26 3.13
C GLY A 39 26.67 -7.59 2.31
N ARG A 40 25.49 -7.68 2.94
CA ARG A 40 24.20 -7.82 2.24
C ARG A 40 23.44 -6.50 2.36
N ALA A 41 23.48 -5.71 1.29
CA ALA A 41 22.85 -4.41 1.11
C ALA A 41 23.47 -3.25 1.92
N SER A 42 24.65 -2.78 1.51
CA SER A 42 24.90 -1.34 1.56
C SER A 42 24.25 -0.72 0.31
N PRO A 43 23.05 -0.11 0.39
CA PRO A 43 22.61 0.77 -0.68
C PRO A 43 23.65 1.90 -0.78
N SER A 44 23.94 2.37 -1.98
CA SER A 44 24.75 3.57 -2.17
C SER A 44 24.04 4.76 -1.49
N LEU A 45 24.33 5.00 -0.21
CA LEU A 45 23.78 6.10 0.58
C LEU A 45 24.03 7.44 -0.12
N PHE A 46 25.13 7.56 -0.86
CA PHE A 46 25.51 8.76 -1.60
C PHE A 46 24.57 9.16 -2.74
N SER A 47 23.88 8.22 -3.41
CA SER A 47 22.95 8.60 -4.49
C SER A 47 21.61 9.14 -3.98
N GLU A 48 21.23 8.80 -2.75
CA GLU A 48 19.97 9.23 -2.12
C GLU A 48 20.09 10.62 -1.46
N TRP A 49 21.31 11.16 -1.32
CA TRP A 49 21.59 12.46 -0.69
C TRP A 49 21.62 13.64 -1.67
N ASN A 50 21.73 13.40 -2.97
CA ASN A 50 21.63 14.49 -3.95
C ASN A 50 20.17 14.86 -4.16
N ALA A 51 19.73 15.91 -3.46
CA ALA A 51 18.42 16.52 -3.69
C ALA A 51 18.34 17.00 -5.15
N PRO A 52 17.47 16.42 -5.99
CA PRO A 52 17.29 16.97 -7.32
C PRO A 52 16.61 18.33 -7.21
N LYS A 53 17.05 19.27 -8.03
CA LYS A 53 16.38 20.57 -8.16
C LYS A 53 14.91 20.35 -8.56
N PRO A 54 13.99 21.22 -8.13
CA PRO A 54 12.60 21.17 -8.57
C PRO A 54 12.54 21.14 -10.10
N ARG A 55 11.71 20.25 -10.64
CA ARG A 55 11.61 20.02 -12.10
C ARG A 55 10.63 20.95 -12.79
N HIS A 56 9.79 21.63 -12.01
CA HIS A 56 8.68 22.46 -12.48
C HIS A 56 8.66 23.80 -11.73
N LEU A 57 9.81 24.48 -11.68
CA LEU A 57 10.02 25.72 -10.91
C LEU A 57 8.95 26.79 -11.17
N SER A 58 8.60 27.05 -12.44
CA SER A 58 7.58 28.03 -12.81
C SER A 58 6.21 27.73 -12.19
N LEU A 59 5.78 26.46 -12.22
CA LEU A 59 4.53 26.04 -11.59
C LEU A 59 4.63 26.09 -10.06
N LEU A 60 5.78 25.69 -9.50
CA LEU A 60 5.99 25.65 -8.06
C LEU A 60 5.95 27.06 -7.43
N GLU A 61 6.60 28.04 -8.06
CA GLU A 61 6.61 29.43 -7.58
C GLU A 61 5.20 30.02 -7.48
N VAL A 62 4.36 29.76 -8.48
CA VAL A 62 2.96 30.20 -8.47
C VAL A 62 2.15 29.41 -7.44
N ALA A 63 2.33 28.09 -7.37
CA ALA A 63 1.58 27.22 -6.47
C ALA A 63 1.78 27.58 -4.99
N LEU A 64 3.00 27.95 -4.59
CA LEU A 64 3.32 28.34 -3.21
C LEU A 64 2.57 29.59 -2.72
N HIS A 65 2.17 30.46 -3.65
CA HIS A 65 1.45 31.70 -3.36
C HIS A 65 -0.02 31.65 -3.81
N TRP A 66 -0.48 30.52 -4.34
CA TRP A 66 -1.79 30.39 -4.93
C TRP A 66 -2.90 30.51 -3.89
N LYS A 67 -3.91 31.33 -4.19
CA LYS A 67 -5.12 31.47 -3.38
C LYS A 67 -6.28 30.80 -4.09
N THR A 68 -6.73 29.67 -3.56
CA THR A 68 -7.90 28.96 -4.09
C THR A 68 -9.17 29.81 -3.90
N PRO A 69 -9.96 30.04 -4.97
CA PRO A 69 -11.28 30.66 -4.84
C PRO A 69 -12.20 29.90 -3.90
N ILE A 70 -13.01 30.62 -3.09
CA ILE A 70 -13.91 30.02 -2.08
C ILE A 70 -14.84 28.97 -2.72
N LYS A 71 -15.39 29.26 -3.90
CA LYS A 71 -16.25 28.32 -4.64
C LYS A 71 -15.53 27.00 -4.94
N GLN A 72 -14.29 27.06 -5.43
CA GLN A 72 -13.51 25.87 -5.73
C GLN A 72 -13.22 25.06 -4.45
N LEU A 73 -12.93 25.73 -3.34
CA LEU A 73 -12.75 25.08 -2.04
C LEU A 73 -14.03 24.38 -1.57
N PHE A 74 -15.18 25.04 -1.68
CA PHE A 74 -16.47 24.47 -1.35
C PHE A 74 -16.79 23.21 -2.19
N ASP A 75 -16.61 23.29 -3.50
CA ASP A 75 -16.83 22.17 -4.43
C ASP A 75 -15.86 20.99 -4.13
N LEU A 76 -14.61 21.30 -3.80
CA LEU A 76 -13.59 20.32 -3.45
C LEU A 76 -13.94 19.53 -2.19
N TRP A 77 -14.46 20.20 -1.16
CA TRP A 77 -14.81 19.55 0.12
C TRP A 77 -16.26 19.09 0.23
N SER A 78 -17.06 19.32 -0.82
CA SER A 78 -18.43 18.80 -0.90
C SER A 78 -18.40 17.27 -0.97
N PRO A 79 -19.27 16.58 -0.19
CA PRO A 79 -19.37 15.12 -0.22
C PRO A 79 -19.85 14.65 -1.60
N LEU A 80 -19.66 13.36 -1.89
CA LEU A 80 -20.25 12.77 -3.09
C LEU A 80 -21.78 12.79 -2.98
N PRO A 81 -22.51 13.14 -4.06
CA PRO A 81 -23.95 12.97 -4.07
C PRO A 81 -24.31 11.49 -3.91
N ASN A 82 -25.55 11.20 -3.50
CA ASN A 82 -26.07 9.84 -3.59
C ASN A 82 -26.05 9.39 -5.06
N GLN A 83 -25.35 8.30 -5.35
CA GLN A 83 -25.13 7.80 -6.70
C GLN A 83 -26.17 6.73 -7.12
N GLY A 84 -27.15 6.44 -6.26
CA GLY A 84 -28.17 5.41 -6.50
C GLY A 84 -27.63 3.98 -6.40
N TRP A 85 -26.61 3.78 -5.57
CA TRP A 85 -26.01 2.48 -5.29
C TRP A 85 -25.94 2.25 -3.79
N LYS A 86 -26.20 1.00 -3.38
CA LYS A 86 -26.01 0.50 -2.02
C LYS A 86 -25.26 -0.83 -2.06
N PRO A 87 -24.52 -1.21 -1.02
CA PRO A 87 -24.03 -2.57 -0.88
C PRO A 87 -25.13 -3.60 -1.15
N CYS A 88 -24.79 -4.66 -1.89
CA CYS A 88 -25.67 -5.83 -1.97
C CYS A 88 -25.56 -6.57 -0.64
N ILE A 89 -26.48 -6.30 0.28
CA ILE A 89 -26.64 -7.03 1.54
C ILE A 89 -27.52 -8.25 1.24
N ASP A 90 -27.13 -9.42 1.75
CA ASP A 90 -27.68 -10.75 1.42
C ASP A 90 -29.21 -10.77 1.19
N SER A 91 -29.62 -11.34 0.05
CA SER A 91 -30.97 -11.89 -0.14
C SER A 91 -31.08 -13.14 0.73
N ALA A 92 -32.20 -13.30 1.44
CA ALA A 92 -32.42 -14.24 2.55
C ALA A 92 -32.36 -15.76 2.22
N ASP A 93 -31.78 -16.16 1.08
CA ASP A 93 -31.75 -17.55 0.61
C ASP A 93 -30.31 -18.07 0.45
N THR A 94 -29.47 -17.94 1.49
CA THR A 94 -28.22 -18.71 1.52
C THR A 94 -28.57 -20.19 1.75
N PRO A 95 -28.23 -21.12 0.85
CA PRO A 95 -28.37 -22.55 1.11
C PRO A 95 -27.52 -22.92 2.32
N SER A 96 -28.09 -23.66 3.26
CA SER A 96 -27.36 -24.19 4.41
C SER A 96 -26.07 -24.88 3.98
N LEU A 97 -24.99 -24.65 4.72
CA LEU A 97 -23.73 -25.36 4.52
C LEU A 97 -23.97 -26.89 4.46
N PRO A 98 -23.32 -27.61 3.53
CA PRO A 98 -23.39 -29.06 3.51
C PRO A 98 -22.94 -29.65 4.85
N GLU A 99 -23.63 -30.68 5.33
CA GLU A 99 -23.32 -31.32 6.62
C GLU A 99 -21.88 -31.89 6.69
N ARG A 100 -21.27 -32.20 5.53
CA ARG A 100 -19.91 -32.74 5.44
C ARG A 100 -19.07 -31.97 4.42
N SER A 101 -17.91 -31.51 4.92
CA SER A 101 -16.84 -30.94 4.09
C SER A 101 -16.13 -32.03 3.28
N GLN A 102 -15.65 -31.68 2.09
CA GLN A 102 -14.86 -32.55 1.21
C GLN A 102 -13.39 -32.69 1.65
N GLY A 103 -12.95 -31.91 2.65
CA GLY A 103 -11.59 -31.92 3.18
C GLY A 103 -11.11 -30.53 3.58
N TYR A 104 -9.80 -30.37 3.75
CA TYR A 104 -9.18 -29.11 4.16
C TYR A 104 -8.43 -28.45 3.00
N ILE A 105 -8.53 -27.13 2.91
CA ILE A 105 -7.64 -26.35 2.04
C ILE A 105 -6.75 -25.42 2.86
N GLN A 106 -5.47 -25.41 2.53
CA GLN A 106 -4.50 -24.42 2.98
C GLN A 106 -4.06 -23.55 1.81
N VAL A 107 -3.96 -22.25 2.04
CA VAL A 107 -3.41 -21.31 1.06
C VAL A 107 -2.22 -20.56 1.64
N PHE A 108 -1.21 -20.35 0.81
CA PHE A 108 0.03 -19.65 1.17
C PHE A 108 0.13 -18.38 0.32
N LEU A 109 -0.21 -17.25 0.94
CA LEU A 109 -0.44 -15.97 0.29
C LEU A 109 0.85 -15.15 0.19
N ASP A 110 1.30 -14.88 -1.02
CA ASP A 110 2.44 -14.01 -1.30
C ASP A 110 2.02 -12.58 -1.70
N GLY A 111 2.97 -11.65 -1.59
CA GLY A 111 2.76 -10.23 -1.89
C GLY A 111 2.68 -9.35 -0.65
N GLY A 112 2.24 -8.10 -0.81
CA GLY A 112 2.01 -7.19 0.31
C GLY A 112 0.60 -7.30 0.88
N LEU A 113 0.34 -6.65 2.02
CA LEU A 113 -0.95 -6.68 2.72
C LEU A 113 -2.17 -6.61 1.80
N ASN A 114 -2.21 -5.64 0.88
CA ASN A 114 -3.37 -5.44 0.00
C ASN A 114 -3.50 -6.49 -1.12
N GLN A 115 -2.41 -7.17 -1.51
CA GLN A 115 -2.48 -8.34 -2.40
C GLN A 115 -2.96 -9.56 -1.63
N GLN A 116 -2.43 -9.76 -0.42
CA GLN A 116 -2.87 -10.82 0.49
C GLN A 116 -4.36 -10.67 0.80
N ARG A 117 -4.87 -9.44 1.03
CA ARG A 117 -6.31 -9.16 1.19
C ARG A 117 -7.14 -9.73 0.03
N MET A 118 -6.74 -9.47 -1.22
CA MET A 118 -7.41 -10.02 -2.40
C MET A 118 -7.31 -11.56 -2.45
N GLY A 119 -6.13 -12.11 -2.12
CA GLY A 119 -5.92 -13.56 -2.08
C GLY A 119 -6.75 -14.26 -1.00
N ILE A 120 -6.98 -13.65 0.15
CA ILE A 120 -7.89 -14.19 1.19
C ILE A 120 -9.31 -14.28 0.64
N CYS A 121 -9.78 -13.25 -0.06
CA CYS A 121 -11.11 -13.25 -0.67
C CYS A 121 -11.25 -14.38 -1.70
N ASP A 122 -10.22 -14.58 -2.53
CA ASP A 122 -10.18 -15.69 -3.50
C ASP A 122 -10.12 -17.06 -2.80
N ALA A 123 -9.41 -17.17 -1.66
CA ALA A 123 -9.29 -18.42 -0.90
C ALA A 123 -10.62 -18.86 -0.29
N VAL A 124 -11.39 -17.92 0.28
CA VAL A 124 -12.75 -18.19 0.79
C VAL A 124 -13.68 -18.63 -0.35
N ALA A 125 -13.61 -17.97 -1.50
CA ALA A 125 -14.39 -18.35 -2.67
C ALA A 125 -14.03 -19.76 -3.18
N VAL A 126 -12.73 -20.08 -3.25
CA VAL A 126 -12.27 -21.43 -3.63
C VAL A 126 -12.73 -22.48 -2.62
N ALA A 127 -12.71 -22.19 -1.32
CA ALA A 127 -13.24 -23.08 -0.30
C ALA A 127 -14.73 -23.39 -0.54
N LYS A 128 -15.54 -22.36 -0.84
CA LYS A 128 -16.97 -22.53 -1.19
C LYS A 128 -17.16 -23.37 -2.45
N ILE A 129 -16.41 -23.08 -3.52
CA ILE A 129 -16.47 -23.82 -4.80
C ILE A 129 -16.17 -25.32 -4.58
N LEU A 130 -15.20 -25.63 -3.72
CA LEU A 130 -14.76 -26.99 -3.44
C LEU A 130 -15.57 -27.69 -2.33
N ASN A 131 -16.52 -27.01 -1.70
CA ASN A 131 -17.16 -27.44 -0.46
C ASN A 131 -16.13 -27.93 0.59
N ALA A 132 -15.09 -27.11 0.82
CA ALA A 132 -13.97 -27.44 1.67
C ALA A 132 -13.96 -26.60 2.95
N THR A 133 -13.31 -27.13 3.99
CA THR A 133 -12.98 -26.39 5.20
C THR A 133 -11.70 -25.57 4.95
N LEU A 134 -11.79 -24.25 5.04
CA LEU A 134 -10.64 -23.37 4.91
C LEU A 134 -9.86 -23.31 6.23
N VAL A 135 -8.56 -23.58 6.18
CA VAL A 135 -7.65 -23.23 7.28
C VAL A 135 -7.29 -21.76 7.16
N ILE A 136 -7.17 -21.04 8.29
CA ILE A 136 -6.75 -19.63 8.30
C ILE A 136 -5.53 -19.43 7.37
N PRO A 137 -5.63 -18.52 6.37
CA PRO A 137 -4.59 -18.36 5.37
C PRO A 137 -3.21 -18.04 5.96
N HIS A 138 -2.18 -18.68 5.42
CA HIS A 138 -0.80 -18.41 5.80
C HIS A 138 -0.25 -17.24 4.98
N LEU A 139 0.33 -16.23 5.63
CA LEU A 139 0.93 -15.06 4.99
C LEU A 139 2.44 -15.28 4.82
N GLU A 140 2.92 -15.36 3.58
CA GLU A 140 4.36 -15.50 3.31
C GLU A 140 5.12 -14.21 3.62
N VAL A 141 6.35 -14.36 4.11
CA VAL A 141 7.26 -13.23 4.34
C VAL A 141 7.59 -12.55 3.02
N ASN A 142 7.28 -11.27 2.92
CA ASN A 142 7.56 -10.51 1.71
C ASN A 142 9.06 -10.13 1.60
N PRO A 143 9.74 -10.37 0.47
CA PRO A 143 11.16 -10.07 0.34
C PRO A 143 11.51 -8.57 0.36
N VAL A 144 10.56 -7.69 0.04
CA VAL A 144 10.74 -6.22 0.02
C VAL A 144 10.68 -5.66 1.44
N TRP A 145 9.62 -6.02 2.19
CA TRP A 145 9.33 -5.43 3.49
C TRP A 145 9.80 -6.28 4.67
N GLN A 146 10.21 -7.54 4.42
CA GLN A 146 10.72 -8.49 5.43
C GLN A 146 9.80 -8.62 6.64
N ASP A 147 8.49 -8.56 6.39
CA ASP A 147 7.47 -8.63 7.42
C ASP A 147 6.99 -10.08 7.61
N SER A 148 7.05 -10.57 8.85
CA SER A 148 6.61 -11.90 9.26
C SER A 148 5.30 -11.92 10.04
N SER A 149 4.52 -10.84 9.98
CA SER A 149 3.21 -10.73 10.63
C SER A 149 2.26 -11.77 10.04
N SER A 150 1.62 -12.51 10.93
CA SER A 150 0.65 -13.54 10.59
C SER A 150 -0.73 -12.96 10.29
N PHE A 151 -1.66 -13.80 9.85
CA PHE A 151 -3.06 -13.41 9.67
C PHE A 151 -3.66 -12.85 10.97
N THR A 152 -3.42 -13.49 12.11
CA THR A 152 -3.92 -13.10 13.44
C THR A 152 -3.29 -11.81 13.95
N ASP A 153 -2.13 -11.42 13.41
CA ASP A 153 -1.51 -10.13 13.73
C ASP A 153 -2.22 -8.94 13.07
N ILE A 154 -2.98 -9.19 12.01
CA ILE A 154 -3.52 -8.14 11.14
C ILE A 154 -5.04 -8.12 11.20
N PHE A 155 -5.68 -9.29 11.08
CA PHE A 155 -7.12 -9.43 10.99
C PHE A 155 -7.72 -10.09 12.23
N ASP A 156 -8.91 -9.65 12.59
CA ASP A 156 -9.71 -10.23 13.67
C ASP A 156 -10.26 -11.58 13.22
N VAL A 157 -9.68 -12.66 13.73
CA VAL A 157 -10.00 -14.04 13.31
C VAL A 157 -11.39 -14.46 13.76
N ASP A 158 -11.80 -14.05 14.96
CA ASP A 158 -13.10 -14.44 15.50
C ASP A 158 -14.22 -13.72 14.74
N HIS A 159 -14.03 -12.43 14.42
CA HIS A 159 -14.92 -11.70 13.53
C HIS A 159 -14.97 -12.34 12.13
N PHE A 160 -13.81 -12.68 11.55
CA PHE A 160 -13.72 -13.30 10.23
C PHE A 160 -14.49 -14.63 10.14
N ILE A 161 -14.31 -15.52 11.12
CA ILE A 161 -15.03 -16.79 11.18
C ILE A 161 -16.53 -16.55 11.41
N ASN A 162 -16.89 -15.67 12.32
CA ASN A 162 -18.30 -15.43 12.66
C ASN A 162 -19.10 -14.83 11.49
N VAL A 163 -18.53 -13.86 10.75
CA VAL A 163 -19.20 -13.25 9.58
C VAL A 163 -19.41 -14.24 8.43
N LEU A 164 -18.56 -15.27 8.32
CA LEU A 164 -18.56 -16.24 7.23
C LEU A 164 -19.11 -17.62 7.62
N ARG A 165 -19.56 -17.79 8.87
CA ARG A 165 -19.92 -19.09 9.46
C ARG A 165 -21.01 -19.84 8.70
N ASP A 166 -21.92 -19.12 8.07
CA ASP A 166 -23.07 -19.67 7.33
C ASP A 166 -22.71 -19.91 5.85
N GLU A 167 -21.53 -19.46 5.42
CA GLU A 167 -21.09 -19.53 4.03
C GLU A 167 -19.97 -20.52 3.79
N VAL A 168 -18.97 -20.57 4.68
CA VAL A 168 -17.79 -21.42 4.54
C VAL A 168 -17.35 -21.90 5.92
N SER A 169 -17.05 -23.19 6.06
CA SER A 169 -16.42 -23.72 7.27
C SER A 169 -14.96 -23.27 7.34
N ILE A 170 -14.57 -22.62 8.45
CA ILE A 170 -13.23 -22.07 8.65
C ILE A 170 -12.68 -22.55 10.00
N VAL A 171 -11.45 -23.05 10.00
CA VAL A 171 -10.74 -23.49 11.21
C VAL A 171 -9.45 -22.71 11.41
N LYS A 172 -9.11 -22.44 12.67
CA LYS A 172 -7.88 -21.73 13.05
C LYS A 172 -6.64 -22.57 12.77
N GLU A 173 -6.72 -23.85 13.07
CA GLU A 173 -5.63 -24.82 12.95
C GLU A 173 -6.14 -26.10 12.30
N LEU A 174 -5.21 -26.87 11.74
CA LEU A 174 -5.51 -28.18 11.19
C LEU A 174 -5.81 -29.20 12.29
N PRO A 175 -6.67 -30.20 12.03
CA PRO A 175 -6.76 -31.39 12.85
C PRO A 175 -5.40 -32.09 13.04
N THR A 176 -5.27 -32.81 14.15
CA THR A 176 -4.01 -33.46 14.55
C THR A 176 -3.44 -34.41 13.50
N GLU A 177 -4.29 -35.12 12.76
CA GLU A 177 -3.92 -36.03 11.67
C GLU A 177 -3.26 -35.32 10.47
N TYR A 178 -3.46 -34.01 10.32
CA TYR A 178 -2.85 -33.17 9.29
C TYR A 178 -1.78 -32.21 9.82
N SER A 179 -1.37 -32.33 11.09
CA SER A 179 -0.33 -31.49 11.71
C SER A 179 1.02 -31.49 10.96
N TRP A 180 1.30 -32.52 10.17
CA TRP A 180 2.47 -32.58 9.29
C TRP A 180 2.43 -31.58 8.14
N SER A 181 1.26 -31.03 7.80
CA SER A 181 1.03 -30.16 6.66
C SER A 181 1.37 -28.70 7.00
N SER A 182 2.67 -28.45 7.16
CA SER A 182 3.23 -27.15 7.53
C SER A 182 3.90 -26.44 6.35
N ARG A 183 4.20 -25.15 6.53
CA ARG A 183 4.96 -24.36 5.54
C ARG A 183 6.34 -24.97 5.25
N GLU A 184 7.01 -25.48 6.28
CA GLU A 184 8.32 -26.10 6.24
C GLU A 184 8.26 -27.44 5.49
N TYR A 185 7.20 -28.23 5.73
CA TYR A 185 6.98 -29.48 5.01
C TYR A 185 6.91 -29.27 3.49
N TYR A 186 6.25 -28.20 3.05
CA TYR A 186 6.15 -27.82 1.65
C TYR A 186 7.39 -27.10 1.09
N ALA A 187 8.26 -26.57 1.97
CA ALA A 187 9.52 -25.91 1.57
C ALA A 187 10.58 -26.91 1.08
N THR A 188 10.56 -28.12 1.64
CA THR A 188 11.64 -29.12 1.49
C THR A 188 11.55 -29.98 0.23
N GLY A 189 10.42 -29.97 -0.48
CA GLY A 189 10.27 -30.79 -1.68
C GLY A 189 8.91 -30.70 -2.35
N ILE A 190 8.76 -31.45 -3.44
CA ILE A 190 7.50 -31.60 -4.16
C ILE A 190 6.64 -32.61 -3.38
N ARG A 191 5.40 -32.23 -3.09
CA ARG A 191 4.44 -33.04 -2.33
C ARG A 191 3.19 -33.25 -3.17
N ALA A 192 2.60 -34.43 -3.12
CA ALA A 192 1.36 -34.74 -3.85
C ALA A 192 0.19 -33.83 -3.42
N THR A 193 0.17 -33.42 -2.15
CA THR A 193 -0.83 -32.50 -1.60
C THR A 193 -0.56 -31.03 -1.92
N ARG A 194 0.56 -30.70 -2.58
CA ARG A 194 0.91 -29.31 -2.93
C ARG A 194 0.53 -28.98 -4.37
N ILE A 195 -0.37 -28.02 -4.52
CA ILE A 195 -0.76 -27.43 -5.80
C ILE A 195 0.10 -26.18 -6.07
N LYS A 196 1.02 -26.29 -7.04
CA LYS A 196 1.90 -25.18 -7.46
C LYS A 196 1.57 -24.62 -8.84
N THR A 197 0.67 -25.26 -9.58
CA THR A 197 0.40 -25.04 -11.00
C THR A 197 -0.86 -24.21 -11.26
N ALA A 198 -1.51 -23.71 -10.21
CA ALA A 198 -2.71 -22.87 -10.34
C ALA A 198 -2.43 -21.67 -11.27
N PRO A 199 -3.10 -21.57 -12.43
CA PRO A 199 -2.95 -20.43 -13.32
C PRO A 199 -3.32 -19.13 -12.62
N VAL A 200 -2.75 -18.02 -13.10
CA VAL A 200 -3.28 -16.69 -12.72
C VAL A 200 -4.67 -16.58 -13.34
N HIS A 201 -5.65 -16.17 -12.53
CA HIS A 201 -7.07 -16.12 -12.93
C HIS A 201 -7.64 -17.47 -13.38
N ALA A 202 -7.34 -18.56 -12.66
CA ALA A 202 -7.94 -19.87 -12.93
C ALA A 202 -9.47 -19.83 -12.81
N SER A 203 -10.16 -20.62 -13.64
CA SER A 203 -11.63 -20.78 -13.58
C SER A 203 -12.03 -21.62 -12.36
N ALA A 204 -13.32 -21.58 -12.00
CA ALA A 204 -13.88 -22.47 -10.98
C ALA A 204 -13.68 -23.95 -11.35
N ASP A 205 -13.92 -24.31 -12.62
CA ASP A 205 -13.75 -25.67 -13.14
C ASP A 205 -12.31 -26.17 -12.96
N TRP A 206 -11.32 -25.30 -13.13
CA TRP A 206 -9.92 -25.68 -12.92
C TRP A 206 -9.68 -26.19 -11.50
N TYR A 207 -10.30 -25.56 -10.48
CA TYR A 207 -10.20 -26.03 -9.10
C TYR A 207 -10.91 -27.37 -8.90
N LEU A 208 -12.09 -27.55 -9.47
CA LEU A 208 -12.84 -28.80 -9.42
C LEU A 208 -12.07 -29.96 -10.08
N GLU A 209 -11.34 -29.69 -11.16
CA GLU A 209 -10.58 -30.71 -11.89
C GLU A 209 -9.19 -31.00 -11.28
N ASN A 210 -8.55 -30.01 -10.64
CA ASN A 210 -7.13 -30.12 -10.25
C ASN A 210 -6.90 -30.10 -8.74
N VAL A 211 -7.81 -29.54 -7.94
CA VAL A 211 -7.66 -29.43 -6.48
C VAL A 211 -8.59 -30.39 -5.75
N LEU A 212 -9.85 -30.50 -6.18
CA LEU A 212 -10.81 -31.41 -5.56
C LEU A 212 -10.33 -32.87 -5.52
N PRO A 213 -9.74 -33.45 -6.59
CA PRO A 213 -9.30 -34.85 -6.54
C PRO A 213 -8.16 -35.08 -5.54
N VAL A 214 -7.26 -34.11 -5.39
CA VAL A 214 -6.16 -34.18 -4.41
C VAL A 214 -6.74 -34.13 -3.00
N MET A 215 -7.68 -33.21 -2.74
CA MET A 215 -8.34 -33.10 -1.45
C MET A 215 -9.14 -34.37 -1.11
N GLN A 216 -9.87 -34.96 -2.07
CA GLN A 216 -10.61 -36.21 -1.85
C GLN A 216 -9.67 -37.41 -1.60
N SER A 217 -8.49 -37.43 -2.20
CA SER A 217 -7.52 -38.52 -2.05
C SER A 217 -6.75 -38.46 -0.72
N TYR A 218 -6.40 -37.25 -0.27
CA TYR A 218 -5.52 -37.06 0.90
C TYR A 218 -6.22 -36.42 2.10
N GLY A 219 -7.46 -35.96 1.94
CA GLY A 219 -8.21 -35.15 2.91
C GLY A 219 -7.76 -33.69 3.01
N ILE A 220 -6.65 -33.32 2.36
CA ILE A 220 -6.09 -31.97 2.39
C ILE A 220 -5.39 -31.59 1.09
N ALA A 221 -5.51 -30.32 0.69
CA ALA A 221 -4.74 -29.72 -0.39
C ALA A 221 -4.13 -28.37 0.05
N ALA A 222 -2.86 -28.15 -0.30
CA ALA A 222 -2.11 -26.94 -0.02
C ALA A 222 -1.78 -26.20 -1.32
N ILE A 223 -2.26 -24.98 -1.48
CA ILE A 223 -2.04 -24.17 -2.70
C ILE A 223 -0.97 -23.12 -2.39
N SER A 224 0.19 -23.25 -3.03
CA SER A 224 1.35 -22.39 -2.77
C SER A 224 2.22 -22.21 -4.02
N PRO A 225 2.38 -20.98 -4.55
CA PRO A 225 1.89 -19.70 -4.02
C PRO A 225 0.44 -19.36 -4.42
N PHE A 226 -0.28 -18.59 -3.59
CA PHE A 226 -1.66 -18.16 -3.82
C PHE A 226 -1.79 -16.63 -3.91
N SER A 227 -1.67 -16.09 -5.12
CA SER A 227 -1.95 -14.68 -5.40
C SER A 227 -2.59 -14.53 -6.78
N HIS A 228 -3.73 -13.83 -6.84
CA HIS A 228 -4.54 -13.65 -8.05
C HIS A 228 -4.91 -14.96 -8.75
N ARG A 229 -5.24 -16.01 -7.98
CA ARG A 229 -5.44 -17.37 -8.53
C ARG A 229 -6.88 -17.67 -8.93
N LEU A 230 -7.84 -16.80 -8.66
CA LEU A 230 -9.22 -16.97 -9.12
C LEU A 230 -9.58 -15.92 -10.17
N ALA A 231 -10.32 -16.32 -11.21
CA ALA A 231 -10.82 -15.41 -12.23
C ALA A 231 -11.73 -14.31 -11.65
N PHE A 232 -11.79 -13.15 -12.31
CA PHE A 232 -12.73 -12.09 -11.95
C PHE A 232 -14.09 -12.23 -12.62
N ASP A 233 -14.16 -12.98 -13.70
CA ASP A 233 -15.34 -13.11 -14.55
C ASP A 233 -15.81 -14.57 -14.59
N LYS A 234 -17.05 -14.78 -15.04
CA LYS A 234 -17.67 -16.11 -15.19
C LYS A 234 -17.72 -16.94 -13.90
N LEU A 235 -17.84 -16.27 -12.76
CA LEU A 235 -18.16 -16.90 -11.48
C LEU A 235 -19.66 -16.74 -11.20
N PRO A 236 -20.30 -17.71 -10.52
CA PRO A 236 -21.66 -17.56 -10.01
C PRO A 236 -21.81 -16.29 -9.16
N VAL A 237 -23.00 -15.69 -9.16
CA VAL A 237 -23.27 -14.42 -8.49
C VAL A 237 -23.05 -14.53 -6.98
N GLU A 238 -23.39 -15.68 -6.39
CA GLU A 238 -23.24 -15.99 -4.98
C GLU A 238 -21.76 -16.02 -4.58
N ILE A 239 -20.89 -16.53 -5.45
CA ILE A 239 -19.44 -16.53 -5.23
C ILE A 239 -18.88 -15.10 -5.29
N GLN A 240 -19.40 -14.26 -6.19
CA GLN A 240 -18.98 -12.86 -6.25
C GLN A 240 -19.44 -12.09 -5.01
N HIS A 241 -20.69 -12.26 -4.58
CA HIS A 241 -21.22 -11.68 -3.34
C HIS A 241 -20.39 -12.12 -2.13
N LEU A 242 -20.05 -13.40 -2.02
CA LEU A 242 -19.16 -13.90 -0.96
C LEU A 242 -17.80 -13.19 -0.97
N ARG A 243 -17.17 -13.01 -2.15
CA ARG A 243 -15.90 -12.27 -2.25
C ARG A 243 -16.06 -10.81 -1.80
N CYS A 244 -17.18 -10.17 -2.13
CA CYS A 244 -17.50 -8.81 -1.70
C CYS A 244 -17.65 -8.73 -0.17
N LYS A 245 -18.44 -9.63 0.42
CA LYS A 245 -18.64 -9.76 1.88
C LYS A 245 -17.31 -9.98 2.60
N VAL A 246 -16.46 -10.87 2.08
CA VAL A 246 -15.12 -11.09 2.65
C VAL A 246 -14.29 -9.80 2.61
N ASN A 247 -14.24 -9.15 1.44
CA ASN A 247 -13.37 -7.98 1.25
C ASN A 247 -13.83 -6.74 2.01
N PHE A 248 -15.13 -6.50 2.16
CA PHE A 248 -15.65 -5.25 2.75
C PHE A 248 -16.15 -5.42 4.19
N GLU A 249 -16.48 -6.63 4.62
CA GLU A 249 -17.10 -6.87 5.94
C GLU A 249 -16.28 -7.83 6.83
N ALA A 250 -15.86 -8.99 6.31
CA ALA A 250 -15.19 -10.01 7.13
C ALA A 250 -13.74 -9.68 7.47
N LEU A 251 -13.02 -8.97 6.59
CA LEU A 251 -11.61 -8.57 6.81
C LEU A 251 -11.50 -7.29 7.64
N ALA A 252 -11.91 -7.40 8.90
CA ALA A 252 -11.71 -6.38 9.92
C ALA A 252 -10.29 -6.47 10.51
N PHE A 253 -9.65 -5.32 10.72
CA PHE A 253 -8.35 -5.29 11.41
C PHE A 253 -8.52 -5.60 12.90
N VAL A 254 -7.47 -6.17 13.52
CA VAL A 254 -7.44 -6.41 14.96
C VAL A 254 -7.66 -5.12 15.78
N PRO A 255 -8.22 -5.22 17.00
CA PRO A 255 -8.59 -4.05 17.82
C PRO A 255 -7.47 -3.01 17.99
N ARG A 256 -6.23 -3.44 18.22
CA ARG A 256 -5.07 -2.53 18.37
C ARG A 256 -4.85 -1.61 17.15
N ILE A 257 -4.95 -2.15 15.92
CA ILE A 257 -4.76 -1.36 14.69
C ILE A 257 -5.90 -0.35 14.55
N ARG A 258 -7.13 -0.77 14.86
CA ARG A 258 -8.32 0.10 14.82
C ARG A 258 -8.21 1.23 15.84
N LEU A 259 -7.79 0.92 17.08
CA LEU A 259 -7.64 1.90 18.15
C LEU A 259 -6.59 2.96 17.81
N ILE A 260 -5.42 2.55 17.29
CA ILE A 260 -4.41 3.49 16.82
C ILE A 260 -5.00 4.33 15.68
N GLY A 261 -5.60 3.70 14.67
CA GLY A 261 -6.20 4.39 13.53
C GLY A 261 -7.24 5.43 13.94
N GLU A 262 -8.15 5.09 14.86
CA GLU A 262 -9.15 6.00 15.44
C GLU A 262 -8.50 7.16 16.17
N THR A 263 -7.48 6.87 16.97
CA THR A 263 -6.71 7.90 17.69
C THR A 263 -6.06 8.89 16.73
N LEU A 264 -5.43 8.42 15.65
CA LEU A 264 -4.83 9.30 14.64
C LEU A 264 -5.90 10.15 13.92
N VAL A 265 -7.04 9.54 13.57
CA VAL A 265 -8.18 10.24 12.95
C VAL A 265 -8.70 11.34 13.88
N ASN A 266 -8.87 11.05 15.17
CA ASN A 266 -9.32 12.04 16.15
C ASN A 266 -8.35 13.22 16.26
N ARG A 267 -7.03 12.96 16.30
CA ARG A 267 -5.99 14.01 16.34
C ARG A 267 -5.95 14.86 15.07
N LEU A 268 -6.27 14.27 13.90
CA LEU A 268 -6.37 14.98 12.63
C LEU A 268 -7.63 15.86 12.56
N ARG A 269 -8.74 15.38 13.13
CA ARG A 269 -10.03 16.10 13.14
C ARG A 269 -10.11 17.16 14.22
N ASP A 270 -9.39 16.99 15.33
CA ASP A 270 -9.25 17.98 16.41
C ASP A 270 -7.78 18.12 16.83
N PRO A 271 -7.01 18.98 16.12
CA PRO A 271 -5.62 19.26 16.48
C PRO A 271 -5.47 19.96 17.83
N SER A 272 -6.51 20.65 18.31
CA SER A 272 -6.49 21.39 19.58
C SER A 272 -6.53 20.46 20.80
N GLY A 273 -7.10 19.26 20.63
CA GLY A 273 -7.05 18.17 21.61
C GLY A 273 -5.64 17.63 21.90
N LYS A 274 -4.62 17.94 21.08
CA LYS A 274 -3.21 17.59 21.37
C LYS A 274 -2.72 18.19 22.69
N LEU A 275 -3.30 19.29 23.16
CA LEU A 275 -2.92 19.93 24.42
C LEU A 275 -3.51 19.24 25.68
N GLN A 276 -4.56 18.43 25.55
CA GLN A 276 -5.26 17.83 26.70
C GLN A 276 -4.89 16.36 26.96
N ALA A 277 -4.20 15.70 26.04
CA ALA A 277 -3.80 14.29 26.17
C ALA A 277 -2.67 14.02 27.19
N SER A 278 -2.24 15.04 27.95
CA SER A 278 -1.33 14.87 29.10
C SER A 278 -2.06 14.62 30.43
N GLY A 279 -3.39 14.48 30.45
CA GLY A 279 -4.14 14.21 31.69
C GLY A 279 -5.47 13.50 31.46
N THR A 280 -5.62 12.33 32.08
CA THR A 280 -6.86 11.57 32.38
C THR A 280 -7.97 11.57 31.32
N ALA A 281 -8.10 10.45 30.59
CA ALA A 281 -9.20 10.17 29.69
C ALA A 281 -10.54 10.08 30.44
N VAL A 282 -11.42 11.05 30.23
CA VAL A 282 -12.86 10.90 30.50
C VAL A 282 -13.54 10.64 29.16
N LEU A 283 -13.97 9.40 28.94
CA LEU A 283 -14.79 9.00 27.81
C LEU A 283 -16.15 9.69 27.94
N ARG A 284 -16.44 10.67 27.08
CA ARG A 284 -17.80 11.16 26.85
C ARG A 284 -18.37 10.41 25.66
N GLU A 285 -19.35 9.54 25.90
CA GLU A 285 -20.28 9.08 24.86
C GLU A 285 -20.97 10.30 24.26
N ARG A 286 -20.86 10.48 22.94
CA ARG A 286 -21.34 11.67 22.22
C ARG A 286 -22.06 11.24 20.95
N THR A 287 -23.27 11.78 20.78
CA THR A 287 -24.25 11.44 19.74
C THR A 287 -23.84 11.93 18.33
N ASP A 288 -24.13 11.10 17.32
CA ASP A 288 -23.40 10.90 16.04
C ASP A 288 -23.64 11.93 14.90
N ASP A 289 -24.73 12.71 14.91
CA ASP A 289 -25.11 13.46 13.69
C ASP A 289 -24.75 14.95 13.68
N THR A 290 -24.65 15.64 14.82
CA THR A 290 -24.37 17.08 14.87
C THR A 290 -22.88 17.45 14.99
N GLU A 291 -21.98 16.51 15.34
CA GLU A 291 -20.53 16.77 15.45
C GLU A 291 -19.75 16.58 14.14
N LYS A 292 -20.28 15.83 13.15
CA LYS A 292 -19.63 15.68 11.83
C LYS A 292 -19.45 17.00 11.08
N GLU A 293 -20.29 18.00 11.34
CA GLU A 293 -20.15 19.33 10.75
C GLU A 293 -19.11 20.21 11.46
N ARG A 294 -18.72 19.88 12.71
CA ARG A 294 -17.74 20.64 13.51
C ARG A 294 -16.33 20.07 13.50
N ALA A 295 -16.17 18.81 13.12
CA ALA A 295 -14.86 18.15 13.04
C ALA A 295 -14.05 18.66 11.84
N GLY A 296 -12.73 18.88 12.05
CA GLY A 296 -11.82 19.29 10.99
C GLY A 296 -11.80 18.28 9.84
N LYS A 297 -11.77 18.77 8.59
CA LYS A 297 -11.62 17.93 7.40
C LYS A 297 -10.15 17.69 7.10
N PHE A 298 -9.82 16.50 6.64
CA PHE A 298 -8.47 16.16 6.22
C PHE A 298 -8.45 15.27 4.98
N VAL A 299 -7.33 15.33 4.26
CA VAL A 299 -7.07 14.51 3.08
C VAL A 299 -5.97 13.52 3.39
N VAL A 300 -6.11 12.28 2.91
CA VAL A 300 -5.04 11.29 2.95
C VAL A 300 -4.39 11.19 1.58
N LEU A 301 -3.07 11.40 1.55
CA LEU A 301 -2.23 11.16 0.40
C LEU A 301 -1.46 9.86 0.58
N HIS A 302 -1.79 8.85 -0.22
CA HIS A 302 -0.95 7.67 -0.40
C HIS A 302 0.13 7.95 -1.44
N LEU A 303 1.34 8.27 -0.98
CA LEU A 303 2.39 8.76 -1.87
C LEU A 303 3.00 7.65 -2.75
N ARG A 304 3.14 6.43 -2.21
CA ARG A 304 3.75 5.26 -2.89
C ARG A 304 5.00 5.62 -3.72
N PHE A 305 5.85 6.47 -3.18
CA PHE A 305 7.12 6.88 -3.77
C PHE A 305 8.28 6.21 -3.03
N ASP A 306 8.14 4.91 -2.76
CA ASP A 306 9.17 4.10 -2.14
C ASP A 306 10.21 3.63 -3.18
N LYS A 307 11.37 3.19 -2.70
CA LYS A 307 12.49 2.80 -3.56
C LYS A 307 12.15 1.65 -4.53
N ASP A 308 11.33 0.70 -4.09
CA ASP A 308 10.86 -0.41 -4.93
C ASP A 308 9.93 0.07 -6.05
N MET A 309 9.00 0.98 -5.75
CA MET A 309 8.14 1.58 -6.77
C MET A 309 8.95 2.44 -7.76
N ALA A 310 9.86 3.28 -7.25
CA ALA A 310 10.75 4.08 -8.09
C ALA A 310 11.58 3.19 -9.03
N ALA A 311 12.18 2.12 -8.51
CA ALA A 311 12.97 1.19 -9.30
C ALA A 311 12.13 0.39 -10.31
N HIS A 312 10.95 -0.06 -9.92
CA HIS A 312 10.03 -0.80 -10.80
C HIS A 312 9.54 0.04 -11.97
N SER A 313 9.26 1.33 -11.74
CA SER A 313 8.74 2.24 -12.77
C SER A 313 9.71 2.51 -13.93
N ALA A 314 11.02 2.36 -13.68
CA ALA A 314 12.10 2.72 -14.61
C ALA A 314 12.14 4.20 -15.03
N CYS A 315 11.35 5.06 -14.39
CA CYS A 315 11.26 6.48 -14.75
C CYS A 315 12.47 7.28 -14.25
N ASP A 316 12.69 8.43 -14.87
CA ASP A 316 13.64 9.43 -14.41
C ASP A 316 12.97 10.35 -13.39
N PHE A 317 13.57 10.46 -12.21
CA PHE A 317 13.11 11.35 -11.16
C PHE A 317 14.04 12.54 -10.96
N GLY A 318 15.04 12.76 -11.81
CA GLY A 318 15.91 13.94 -11.79
C GLY A 318 17.22 13.77 -11.04
N GLY A 319 17.54 12.59 -10.50
CA GLY A 319 18.83 12.30 -9.85
C GLY A 319 19.95 11.92 -10.83
N GLY A 320 19.72 12.06 -12.14
CA GLY A 320 20.73 11.87 -13.19
C GLY A 320 21.19 10.42 -13.35
N LYS A 321 22.38 10.23 -13.94
CA LYS A 321 22.93 8.91 -14.26
C LYS A 321 23.16 8.03 -13.01
N ALA A 322 23.53 8.64 -11.90
CA ALA A 322 23.77 7.95 -10.63
C ALA A 322 22.48 7.31 -10.09
N GLU A 323 21.39 8.08 -10.01
CA GLU A 323 20.07 7.57 -9.60
C GLU A 323 19.58 6.46 -10.52
N LYS A 324 19.66 6.66 -11.84
CA LYS A 324 19.26 5.65 -12.84
C LYS A 324 19.98 4.33 -12.64
N LEU A 325 21.30 4.36 -12.43
CA LEU A 325 22.10 3.16 -12.21
C LEU A 325 21.76 2.49 -10.87
N ALA A 326 21.59 3.27 -9.81
CA ALA A 326 21.23 2.76 -8.49
C ALA A 326 19.86 2.05 -8.48
N LEU A 327 18.85 2.67 -9.10
CA LEU A 327 17.51 2.08 -9.24
C LEU A 327 17.52 0.85 -10.16
N ALA A 328 18.28 0.86 -11.25
CA ALA A 328 18.44 -0.31 -12.12
C ALA A 328 19.08 -1.49 -11.37
N LYS A 329 20.15 -1.24 -10.60
CA LYS A 329 20.79 -2.26 -9.77
C LYS A 329 19.84 -2.81 -8.70
N TYR A 330 19.11 -1.93 -8.02
CA TYR A 330 18.12 -2.32 -7.00
C TYR A 330 17.03 -3.22 -7.59
N ARG A 331 16.48 -2.86 -8.76
CA ARG A 331 15.49 -3.68 -9.49
C ARG A 331 16.02 -5.07 -9.84
N GLN A 332 17.25 -5.17 -10.36
CA GLN A 332 17.84 -6.46 -10.69
C GLN A 332 17.97 -7.38 -9.47
N VAL A 333 18.43 -6.83 -8.35
CA VAL A 333 18.60 -7.59 -7.10
C VAL A 333 17.26 -8.01 -6.51
N LEU A 334 16.33 -7.07 -6.37
CA LEU A 334 15.07 -7.30 -5.65
C LEU A 334 14.17 -8.33 -6.36
N TRP A 335 14.09 -8.29 -7.69
CA TRP A 335 13.27 -9.23 -8.46
C TRP A 335 14.05 -10.38 -9.07
N GLN A 336 15.35 -10.53 -8.74
CA GLN A 336 16.22 -11.58 -9.28
C GLN A 336 16.18 -11.63 -10.82
N GLY A 337 16.21 -10.44 -11.46
CA GLY A 337 16.13 -10.31 -12.91
C GLY A 337 14.75 -10.53 -13.55
N ARG A 338 13.70 -10.87 -12.78
CA ARG A 338 12.34 -11.07 -13.33
C ARG A 338 11.68 -9.78 -13.85
N VAL A 339 12.10 -8.62 -13.33
CA VAL A 339 11.67 -7.32 -13.84
C VAL A 339 12.77 -6.76 -14.73
N LEU A 340 12.51 -6.80 -16.04
CA LEU A 340 13.46 -6.33 -17.06
C LEU A 340 13.59 -4.80 -17.03
N ASN A 341 14.67 -4.32 -17.65
CA ASN A 341 14.79 -2.90 -17.96
C ASN A 341 13.68 -2.49 -18.93
N SER A 342 13.12 -1.30 -18.73
CA SER A 342 12.13 -0.75 -19.65
C SER A 342 12.75 -0.55 -21.03
N GLN A 343 12.02 -0.95 -22.08
CA GLN A 343 12.37 -0.62 -23.46
C GLN A 343 11.94 0.80 -23.84
N PHE A 344 11.06 1.41 -23.04
CA PHE A 344 10.57 2.77 -23.23
C PHE A 344 11.50 3.79 -22.55
N THR A 345 11.65 4.94 -23.20
CA THR A 345 12.27 6.15 -22.65
C THR A 345 11.44 6.75 -21.51
N ASP A 346 12.04 7.60 -20.67
CA ASP A 346 11.31 8.33 -19.61
C ASP A 346 10.13 9.14 -20.19
N HIS A 347 10.36 9.79 -21.34
CA HIS A 347 9.33 10.57 -22.02
C HIS A 347 8.12 9.72 -22.40
N GLU A 348 8.34 8.53 -22.97
CA GLU A 348 7.26 7.60 -23.32
C GLU A 348 6.55 7.04 -22.09
N LEU A 349 7.30 6.66 -21.04
CA LEU A 349 6.73 6.18 -19.79
C LEU A 349 5.83 7.25 -19.13
N ARG A 350 6.27 8.50 -19.12
CA ARG A 350 5.49 9.63 -18.60
C ARG A 350 4.25 9.89 -19.44
N ASN A 351 4.37 9.96 -20.76
CA ASN A 351 3.22 10.15 -21.66
C ASN A 351 2.18 9.02 -21.55
N GLN A 352 2.60 7.80 -21.26
CA GLN A 352 1.71 6.66 -21.01
C GLN A 352 1.16 6.63 -19.57
N GLY A 353 1.47 7.61 -18.72
CA GLY A 353 1.03 7.67 -17.33
C GLY A 353 1.57 6.54 -16.45
N ARG A 354 2.72 5.96 -16.81
CA ARG A 354 3.34 4.81 -16.13
C ARG A 354 4.27 5.20 -14.98
N CYS A 355 4.65 6.47 -14.91
CA CYS A 355 5.50 6.98 -13.85
C CYS A 355 4.67 7.39 -12.63
N PRO A 356 5.07 7.01 -11.40
CA PRO A 356 4.51 7.59 -10.20
C PRO A 356 4.82 9.09 -10.16
N LEU A 357 3.90 9.89 -9.60
CA LEU A 357 4.17 11.31 -9.37
C LEU A 357 5.21 11.48 -8.26
N THR A 358 6.15 12.40 -8.45
CA THR A 358 7.06 12.81 -7.37
C THR A 358 6.30 13.61 -6.30
N PRO A 359 6.87 13.80 -5.09
CA PRO A 359 6.28 14.68 -4.08
C PRO A 359 5.99 16.12 -4.59
N GLU A 360 6.87 16.67 -5.44
CA GLU A 360 6.64 17.96 -6.11
C GLU A 360 5.40 17.89 -7.03
N GLU A 361 5.33 16.88 -7.90
CA GLU A 361 4.26 16.73 -8.89
C GLU A 361 2.88 16.49 -8.24
N ILE A 362 2.81 15.68 -7.18
CA ILE A 362 1.56 15.49 -6.45
C ILE A 362 1.16 16.74 -5.66
N GLY A 363 2.13 17.51 -5.15
CA GLY A 363 1.85 18.80 -4.51
C GLY A 363 1.25 19.82 -5.48
N LEU A 364 1.79 19.91 -6.70
CA LEU A 364 1.26 20.74 -7.78
C LEU A 364 -0.15 20.31 -8.18
N LEU A 365 -0.40 19.00 -8.31
CA LEU A 365 -1.73 18.46 -8.57
C LEU A 365 -2.73 18.86 -7.48
N LEU A 366 -2.38 18.68 -6.20
CA LEU A 366 -3.23 19.04 -5.07
C LEU A 366 -3.58 20.53 -5.09
N THR A 367 -2.58 21.38 -5.30
CA THR A 367 -2.78 22.84 -5.34
C THR A 367 -3.67 23.25 -6.51
N ALA A 368 -3.46 22.67 -7.70
CA ALA A 368 -4.31 22.92 -8.86
C ALA A 368 -5.77 22.46 -8.65
N LEU A 369 -6.00 21.36 -7.92
CA LEU A 369 -7.33 20.89 -7.54
C LEU A 369 -8.02 21.82 -6.53
N GLY A 370 -7.26 22.65 -5.80
CA GLY A 370 -7.77 23.67 -4.89
C GLY A 370 -7.36 23.47 -3.43
N PHE A 371 -6.60 22.44 -3.10
CA PHE A 371 -6.00 22.32 -1.77
C PHE A 371 -4.99 23.46 -1.56
N ASN A 372 -4.84 23.90 -0.31
CA ASN A 372 -3.96 25.01 0.07
C ASN A 372 -3.14 24.69 1.32
N ASN A 373 -2.31 25.62 1.76
CA ASN A 373 -1.43 25.47 2.92
C ASN A 373 -2.15 25.25 4.28
N ASN A 374 -3.46 25.52 4.36
CA ASN A 374 -4.29 25.24 5.54
C ASN A 374 -4.93 23.84 5.49
N THR A 375 -4.61 23.04 4.48
CA THR A 375 -5.14 21.67 4.35
C THR A 375 -4.41 20.73 5.30
N HIS A 376 -5.15 20.09 6.21
CA HIS A 376 -4.63 18.96 6.98
C HIS A 376 -4.42 17.76 6.06
N LEU A 377 -3.16 17.36 5.89
CA LEU A 377 -2.74 16.31 4.97
C LEU A 377 -2.12 15.16 5.77
N TYR A 378 -2.70 13.98 5.70
CA TYR A 378 -2.08 12.78 6.26
C TYR A 378 -1.30 12.03 5.17
N LEU A 379 -0.01 11.82 5.39
CA LEU A 379 0.88 11.12 4.48
C LEU A 379 0.92 9.62 4.77
N ALA A 380 0.20 8.83 3.97
CA ALA A 380 0.28 7.38 3.97
C ALA A 380 1.47 6.92 3.10
N SER A 381 2.59 6.59 3.74
CA SER A 381 3.81 6.13 3.09
C SER A 381 4.62 5.24 4.03
N HIS A 382 5.43 4.33 3.47
CA HIS A 382 6.40 3.56 4.26
C HIS A 382 7.73 4.31 4.35
N LYS A 383 8.53 4.36 3.28
CA LYS A 383 9.78 5.14 3.24
C LYS A 383 9.88 5.87 1.92
N VAL A 384 9.74 7.20 1.98
CA VAL A 384 9.89 8.06 0.80
C VAL A 384 11.31 7.94 0.26
N TYR A 385 11.42 7.53 -1.00
CA TYR A 385 12.70 7.45 -1.70
C TYR A 385 13.33 8.84 -1.78
N GLY A 386 14.61 8.96 -1.40
CA GLY A 386 15.33 10.24 -1.29
C GLY A 386 14.98 11.07 -0.04
N GLY A 387 14.10 10.60 0.85
CA GLY A 387 13.88 11.18 2.17
C GLY A 387 13.48 12.66 2.16
N GLU A 388 14.03 13.42 3.10
CA GLU A 388 13.66 14.84 3.29
C GLU A 388 13.92 15.69 2.04
N ALA A 389 15.02 15.41 1.33
CA ALA A 389 15.38 16.09 0.09
C ALA A 389 14.29 16.02 -1.00
N ARG A 390 13.48 14.95 -0.99
CA ARG A 390 12.38 14.76 -1.95
C ARG A 390 11.04 15.24 -1.42
N ILE A 391 10.78 15.10 -0.11
CA ILE A 391 9.49 15.45 0.49
C ILE A 391 9.36 16.94 0.85
N SER A 392 10.48 17.66 0.96
CA SER A 392 10.53 19.05 1.44
C SER A 392 9.62 19.98 0.65
N THR A 393 9.62 19.89 -0.69
CA THR A 393 8.73 20.69 -1.54
C THR A 393 7.26 20.48 -1.19
N LEU A 394 6.84 19.23 -1.01
CA LEU A 394 5.47 18.91 -0.63
C LEU A 394 5.13 19.46 0.76
N ARG A 395 6.07 19.36 1.72
CA ARG A 395 5.92 19.90 3.07
C ARG A 395 5.82 21.44 3.08
N THR A 396 6.54 22.13 2.21
CA THR A 396 6.43 23.60 2.06
C THR A 396 5.05 23.99 1.53
N MET A 397 4.50 23.23 0.57
CA MET A 397 3.16 23.49 0.04
C MET A 397 2.05 23.14 1.05
N PHE A 398 2.26 22.11 1.86
CA PHE A 398 1.31 21.60 2.86
C PHE A 398 1.98 21.50 4.24
N PRO A 399 2.12 22.62 4.97
CA PRO A 399 2.82 22.66 6.25
C PRO A 399 2.10 21.90 7.38
N LEU A 400 0.78 21.69 7.26
CA LEU A 400 -0.02 20.87 8.18
C LEU A 400 0.01 19.37 7.81
N MET A 401 1.04 18.94 7.07
CA MET A 401 1.23 17.55 6.71
C MET A 401 1.80 16.74 7.87
N GLU A 402 1.07 15.71 8.27
CA GLU A 402 1.42 14.79 9.33
C GLU A 402 1.46 13.35 8.81
N ASP A 403 2.08 12.45 9.57
CA ASP A 403 2.04 11.02 9.31
C ASP A 403 1.77 10.26 10.62
N LYS A 404 1.61 8.93 10.52
CA LYS A 404 1.44 8.08 11.71
C LYS A 404 2.52 8.26 12.77
N LYS A 405 3.78 8.55 12.38
CA LYS A 405 4.87 8.71 13.35
C LYS A 405 4.81 10.05 14.06
N SER A 406 4.36 11.10 13.38
CA SER A 406 4.18 12.42 14.01
C SER A 406 2.90 12.50 14.86
N LEU A 407 1.89 11.70 14.54
CA LEU A 407 0.59 11.70 15.23
C LEU A 407 0.51 10.71 16.39
N ALA A 408 1.20 9.57 16.33
CA ALA A 408 1.20 8.57 17.39
C ALA A 408 2.19 8.94 18.51
N SER A 409 1.84 8.62 19.75
CA SER A 409 2.80 8.56 20.85
C SER A 409 3.76 7.38 20.65
N ALA A 410 4.89 7.40 21.36
CA ALA A 410 5.85 6.29 21.31
C ALA A 410 5.23 4.94 21.74
N ILE A 411 4.30 4.96 22.71
CA ILE A 411 3.62 3.75 23.21
C ILE A 411 2.69 3.18 22.15
N GLU A 412 1.83 4.02 21.56
CA GLU A 412 0.91 3.60 20.50
C GLU A 412 1.68 3.12 19.26
N LEU A 413 2.77 3.79 18.89
CA LEU A 413 3.57 3.43 17.73
C LEU A 413 4.29 2.09 17.94
N ALA A 414 4.80 1.82 19.15
CA ALA A 414 5.52 0.59 19.46
C ALA A 414 4.70 -0.69 19.24
N GLU A 415 3.37 -0.62 19.24
CA GLU A 415 2.50 -1.77 18.97
C GLU A 415 2.54 -2.24 17.51
N VAL A 416 2.92 -1.34 16.58
CA VAL A 416 2.91 -1.59 15.14
C VAL A 416 4.27 -1.36 14.48
N GLU A 417 5.20 -0.70 15.16
CA GLU A 417 6.53 -0.40 14.64
C GLU A 417 7.33 -1.68 14.34
N GLY A 418 8.17 -1.62 13.31
CA GLY A 418 8.93 -2.78 12.82
C GLY A 418 8.09 -3.78 11.99
N LYS A 419 6.76 -3.64 11.95
CA LYS A 419 5.85 -4.48 11.17
C LYS A 419 5.19 -3.68 10.05
N ALA A 420 5.76 -3.73 8.84
CA ALA A 420 5.31 -2.98 7.67
C ALA A 420 3.81 -3.20 7.32
N SER A 421 3.29 -4.42 7.47
CA SER A 421 1.90 -4.80 7.26
C SER A 421 0.97 -4.15 8.28
N LEU A 422 1.34 -4.11 9.57
CA LEU A 422 0.54 -3.43 10.59
C LEU A 422 0.55 -1.91 10.37
N MET A 423 1.71 -1.34 10.04
CA MET A 423 1.85 0.07 9.68
C MET A 423 0.98 0.44 8.46
N ALA A 424 0.96 -0.43 7.44
CA ALA A 424 0.12 -0.24 6.26
C ALA A 424 -1.38 -0.42 6.58
N ALA A 425 -1.74 -1.28 7.54
CA ALA A 425 -3.11 -1.44 7.99
C ALA A 425 -3.63 -0.20 8.74
N VAL A 426 -2.79 0.44 9.57
CA VAL A 426 -3.11 1.74 10.18
C VAL A 426 -3.32 2.80 9.10
N ASP A 427 -2.41 2.90 8.12
CA ASP A 427 -2.56 3.84 7.00
C ASP A 427 -3.86 3.56 6.21
N TYR A 428 -4.23 2.29 6.01
CA TYR A 428 -5.47 1.90 5.35
C TYR A 428 -6.70 2.36 6.16
N TYR A 429 -6.70 2.14 7.47
CA TYR A 429 -7.78 2.56 8.35
C TYR A 429 -8.00 4.08 8.29
N VAL A 430 -6.92 4.86 8.47
CA VAL A 430 -6.98 6.33 8.39
C VAL A 430 -7.43 6.79 7.01
N SER A 431 -6.95 6.13 5.94
CA SER A 431 -7.40 6.40 4.56
C SER A 431 -8.90 6.17 4.37
N LEU A 432 -9.47 5.13 4.97
CA LEU A 432 -10.90 4.84 4.89
C LEU A 432 -11.75 5.90 5.62
N LYS A 433 -11.24 6.45 6.74
CA LYS A 433 -11.93 7.46 7.57
C LYS A 433 -11.73 8.91 7.11
N SER A 434 -10.89 9.15 6.11
CA SER A 434 -10.61 10.48 5.55
C SER A 434 -11.78 11.04 4.74
N ASP A 435 -11.89 12.36 4.67
CA ASP A 435 -12.89 13.05 3.84
C ASP A 435 -12.55 12.90 2.34
N ILE A 436 -11.25 12.95 2.01
CA ILE A 436 -10.75 12.74 0.66
C ILE A 436 -9.52 11.82 0.71
N PHE A 437 -9.51 10.80 -0.15
CA PHE A 437 -8.33 9.99 -0.42
C PHE A 437 -7.78 10.27 -1.82
N ILE A 438 -6.45 10.34 -1.95
CA ILE A 438 -5.74 10.47 -3.22
C ILE A 438 -4.44 9.67 -3.17
N SER A 439 -4.00 9.12 -4.31
CA SER A 439 -2.76 8.35 -4.41
C SER A 439 -1.88 8.87 -5.52
N ALA A 440 -0.59 9.10 -5.27
CA ALA A 440 0.34 9.63 -6.27
C ALA A 440 0.75 8.60 -7.34
N SER A 441 0.38 7.33 -7.12
CA SER A 441 0.62 6.22 -8.06
C SER A 441 -0.51 5.18 -7.98
N PRO A 442 -0.86 4.53 -9.10
CA PRO A 442 -1.68 3.33 -9.06
C PRO A 442 -0.89 2.16 -8.46
N GLY A 443 -1.50 1.44 -7.51
CA GLY A 443 -0.89 0.31 -6.82
C GLY A 443 -1.92 -0.46 -6.00
N ASN A 444 -1.48 -1.47 -5.25
CA ASN A 444 -2.40 -2.38 -4.55
C ASN A 444 -3.25 -1.68 -3.49
N MET A 445 -2.64 -0.84 -2.64
CA MET A 445 -3.39 -0.06 -1.65
C MET A 445 -4.34 0.95 -2.30
N HIS A 446 -3.90 1.62 -3.37
CA HIS A 446 -4.74 2.52 -4.15
C HIS A 446 -6.00 1.80 -4.69
N ASN A 447 -5.81 0.64 -5.30
CA ASN A 447 -6.92 -0.14 -5.87
C ASN A 447 -7.88 -0.64 -4.78
N ALA A 448 -7.35 -1.13 -3.66
CA ALA A 448 -8.16 -1.60 -2.54
C ALA A 448 -8.98 -0.46 -1.91
N LEU A 449 -8.38 0.73 -1.72
CA LEU A 449 -9.11 1.89 -1.19
C LEU A 449 -10.06 2.51 -2.19
N LEU A 450 -9.75 2.48 -3.50
CA LEU A 450 -10.70 2.90 -4.53
C LEU A 450 -12.00 2.10 -4.44
N GLY A 451 -11.91 0.77 -4.36
CA GLY A 451 -13.10 -0.08 -4.27
C GLY A 451 -13.82 0.06 -2.93
N HIS A 452 -13.09 0.05 -1.81
CA HIS A 452 -13.70 0.14 -0.48
C HIS A 452 -14.38 1.49 -0.25
N ARG A 453 -13.73 2.59 -0.65
CA ARG A 453 -14.35 3.93 -0.56
C ARG A 453 -15.55 4.04 -1.51
N ALA A 454 -15.49 3.47 -2.72
CA ALA A 454 -16.65 3.45 -3.61
C ALA A 454 -17.83 2.63 -3.03
N TYR A 455 -17.55 1.50 -2.40
CA TYR A 455 -18.55 0.66 -1.71
C TYR A 455 -19.29 1.45 -0.60
N LEU A 456 -18.59 2.36 0.08
CA LEU A 456 -19.15 3.24 1.11
C LEU A 456 -19.60 4.62 0.60
N ASN A 457 -19.62 4.85 -0.72
CA ASN A 457 -19.92 6.16 -1.34
C ASN A 457 -19.05 7.34 -0.83
N LEU A 458 -17.76 7.08 -0.58
CA LEU A 458 -16.78 8.06 -0.08
C LEU A 458 -15.93 8.68 -1.19
N LYS A 459 -15.62 9.98 -1.05
CA LYS A 459 -14.89 10.77 -2.06
C LYS A 459 -13.45 10.28 -2.22
N THR A 460 -13.05 9.98 -3.45
CA THR A 460 -11.69 9.53 -3.77
C THR A 460 -11.22 10.15 -5.07
N ILE A 461 -10.19 10.99 -5.01
CA ILE A 461 -9.62 11.60 -6.20
C ILE A 461 -8.63 10.61 -6.82
N ARG A 462 -8.91 10.19 -8.05
CA ARG A 462 -8.02 9.32 -8.82
C ARG A 462 -7.24 10.15 -9.84
N PRO A 463 -5.92 10.35 -9.66
CA PRO A 463 -5.13 11.12 -10.61
C PRO A 463 -5.28 10.59 -12.05
N ASN A 464 -5.35 11.51 -13.00
CA ASN A 464 -5.38 11.20 -14.42
C ASN A 464 -3.95 11.16 -14.95
N MET A 465 -3.25 10.05 -14.70
CA MET A 465 -1.82 9.91 -15.03
C MET A 465 -1.53 10.12 -16.53
N LEU A 466 -2.44 9.71 -17.42
CA LEU A 466 -2.32 9.91 -18.87
C LEU A 466 -2.40 11.39 -19.27
N LEU A 467 -3.11 12.20 -18.50
CA LEU A 467 -3.16 13.65 -18.69
C LEU A 467 -1.96 14.34 -18.03
N LEU A 468 -1.63 13.94 -16.80
CA LEU A 468 -0.60 14.59 -16.00
C LEU A 468 0.79 14.39 -16.58
N GLY A 469 1.06 13.24 -17.19
CA GLY A 469 2.33 12.97 -17.86
C GLY A 469 2.72 14.05 -18.88
N PRO A 470 1.91 14.26 -19.93
CA PRO A 470 2.12 15.34 -20.91
C PRO A 470 2.21 16.74 -20.28
N LEU A 471 1.35 17.05 -19.29
CA LEU A 471 1.37 18.37 -18.62
C LEU A 471 2.71 18.64 -17.93
N PHE A 472 3.28 17.65 -17.23
CA PHE A 472 4.58 17.80 -16.56
C PHE A 472 5.79 17.72 -17.52
N LEU A 473 5.61 17.16 -18.71
CA LEU A 473 6.62 17.20 -19.76
C LEU A 473 6.70 18.58 -20.42
N ASN A 474 5.60 19.32 -20.47
CA ASN A 474 5.58 20.69 -20.97
C ASN A 474 6.23 21.65 -19.95
N LYS A 475 7.45 22.10 -20.25
CA LYS A 475 8.24 22.99 -19.38
C LYS A 475 7.84 24.46 -19.44
N THR A 476 7.04 24.83 -20.42
CA THR A 476 6.60 26.21 -20.65
C THR A 476 5.11 26.41 -20.39
N ILE A 477 4.44 25.43 -19.75
CA ILE A 477 3.02 25.53 -19.43
C ILE A 477 2.81 26.59 -18.34
N GLU A 478 1.87 27.50 -18.58
CA GLU A 478 1.45 28.50 -17.61
C GLU A 478 0.55 27.88 -16.55
N TRP A 479 0.59 28.44 -15.33
CA TRP A 479 -0.20 27.92 -14.21
C TRP A 479 -1.71 27.86 -14.51
N SER A 480 -2.26 28.87 -15.16
CA SER A 480 -3.68 28.94 -15.51
C SER A 480 -4.09 27.80 -16.46
N GLU A 481 -3.26 27.49 -17.45
CA GLU A 481 -3.47 26.38 -18.37
C GLU A 481 -3.34 25.03 -17.66
N PHE A 482 -2.27 24.85 -16.87
CA PHE A 482 -2.06 23.65 -16.05
C PHE A 482 -3.25 23.38 -15.13
N GLN A 483 -3.69 24.38 -14.39
CA GLN A 483 -4.80 24.28 -13.46
C GLN A 483 -6.10 23.95 -14.20
N HIS A 484 -6.40 24.64 -15.31
CA HIS A 484 -7.61 24.38 -16.09
C HIS A 484 -7.64 22.94 -16.62
N ALA A 485 -6.52 22.44 -17.13
CA ALA A 485 -6.39 21.05 -17.59
C ALA A 485 -6.58 20.07 -16.44
N VAL A 486 -5.94 20.30 -15.28
CA VAL A 486 -6.10 19.47 -14.08
C VAL A 486 -7.55 19.42 -13.62
N ILE A 487 -8.21 20.56 -13.45
CA ILE A 487 -9.61 20.62 -12.98
C ILE A 487 -10.50 19.83 -13.94
N ASN A 488 -10.42 20.10 -15.25
CA ASN A 488 -11.23 19.40 -16.25
C ASN A 488 -10.94 17.90 -16.30
N GLY A 489 -9.67 17.51 -16.24
CA GLY A 489 -9.22 16.13 -16.27
C GLY A 489 -9.67 15.27 -15.09
N HIS A 490 -10.11 15.90 -13.99
CA HIS A 490 -10.50 15.23 -12.75
C HIS A 490 -11.96 15.41 -12.36
N LYS A 491 -12.80 16.14 -13.13
CA LYS A 491 -14.25 16.31 -12.86
C LYS A 491 -14.97 14.97 -12.59
N ASN A 492 -14.72 13.96 -13.41
CA ASN A 492 -15.34 12.63 -13.32
C ASN A 492 -14.42 11.56 -12.67
N ARG A 493 -13.51 12.00 -11.79
CA ARG A 493 -12.52 11.13 -11.13
C ARG A 493 -12.42 11.39 -9.63
N GLN A 494 -13.56 11.69 -9.00
CA GLN A 494 -13.65 12.07 -7.58
C GLN A 494 -14.33 10.99 -6.70
N GLY A 495 -14.54 9.79 -7.26
CA GLY A 495 -15.19 8.67 -6.56
C GLY A 495 -16.57 8.34 -7.13
N GLN A 496 -16.88 8.85 -8.32
CA GLN A 496 -18.07 8.40 -9.05
C GLN A 496 -18.01 6.89 -9.28
N MET A 497 -19.12 6.21 -9.04
CA MET A 497 -19.28 4.77 -9.23
C MET A 497 -19.06 4.43 -10.69
N ARG A 498 -18.27 3.37 -10.94
CA ARG A 498 -17.96 2.90 -12.29
C ARG A 498 -18.31 1.44 -12.37
N LEU A 499 -19.03 1.06 -13.42
CA LEU A 499 -19.26 -0.33 -13.73
C LEU A 499 -17.94 -0.99 -14.09
N ARG A 500 -17.69 -2.13 -13.45
CA ARG A 500 -16.59 -3.02 -13.72
C ARG A 500 -16.69 -3.53 -15.15
N LYS A 501 -15.56 -3.50 -15.87
CA LYS A 501 -15.42 -4.14 -17.17
C LYS A 501 -14.84 -5.55 -17.01
N GLU A 502 -14.99 -6.37 -18.04
CA GLU A 502 -14.35 -7.69 -18.09
C GLU A 502 -12.86 -7.60 -17.74
N LYS A 503 -12.36 -8.59 -17.00
CA LYS A 503 -10.99 -8.72 -16.48
C LYS A 503 -10.60 -7.67 -15.43
N GLN A 504 -11.47 -6.72 -15.11
CA GLN A 504 -11.20 -5.80 -14.00
C GLN A 504 -11.57 -6.45 -12.66
N SER A 505 -10.79 -6.12 -11.64
CA SER A 505 -11.01 -6.63 -10.28
C SER A 505 -12.26 -6.03 -9.65
N ILE A 506 -13.10 -6.91 -9.07
CA ILE A 506 -14.25 -6.54 -8.23
C ILE A 506 -13.84 -5.71 -7.00
N TYR A 507 -12.62 -5.89 -6.49
CA TYR A 507 -12.12 -5.18 -5.32
C TYR A 507 -11.69 -3.73 -5.64
N THR A 508 -11.56 -3.38 -6.92
CA THR A 508 -11.27 -2.00 -7.38
C THR A 508 -12.54 -1.33 -7.92
N TYR A 509 -13.41 -2.10 -8.58
CA TYR A 509 -14.65 -1.64 -9.18
C TYR A 509 -15.79 -2.51 -8.64
N PRO A 510 -16.44 -2.11 -7.53
CA PRO A 510 -17.38 -2.96 -6.83
C PRO A 510 -18.74 -3.06 -7.53
N ALA A 511 -19.10 -2.19 -8.47
CA ALA A 511 -20.36 -2.29 -9.20
C ALA A 511 -20.20 -3.07 -10.53
N PRO A 512 -21.13 -3.96 -10.91
CA PRO A 512 -22.38 -4.26 -10.21
C PRO A 512 -22.25 -5.39 -9.17
N ASP A 513 -21.11 -6.11 -9.11
CA ASP A 513 -21.02 -7.38 -8.37
C ASP A 513 -21.22 -7.24 -6.85
N CYS A 514 -20.77 -6.15 -6.25
CA CYS A 514 -20.89 -5.85 -4.81
C CYS A 514 -21.92 -4.75 -4.51
N MET A 515 -22.47 -4.11 -5.55
CA MET A 515 -23.31 -2.91 -5.43
C MET A 515 -24.62 -3.09 -6.17
N CYS A 516 -25.72 -2.89 -5.46
CA CYS A 516 -27.08 -2.99 -5.94
C CYS A 516 -27.67 -1.58 -6.15
N ARG A 517 -28.66 -1.43 -7.04
CA ARG A 517 -29.37 -0.16 -7.18
C ARG A 517 -30.16 0.12 -5.89
N ALA A 518 -30.04 1.37 -5.40
CA ALA A 518 -30.59 1.78 -4.12
C ALA A 518 -32.12 1.81 -4.11
#